data_AF-A0A3E0PPD3-F1
#
_entry.id   AF-A0A3E0PPD3-F1
#
_cell.length_a   1.000
_cell.length_b   1.000
_cell.length_c   1.000
_cell.angle_alpha   90.00
_cell.angle_beta   90.00
_cell.angle_gamma   90.00
#
_symmetry.space_group_name_H-M   'P 1'
#
loop_
_entity.id
_entity.type
_entity.pdbx_description
1 polymer ?
#
loop_
_entity_poly.entity_id
_entity_poly.type
_entity_poly.pdbx_seq_one_letter_code
_entity_poly.pdbx_strand_id
1 'polypeptide(L)'
;MPIPLDAPEVLDREFLEIRARLLQVAASLDRIERAEGAVDDDPRLMKIRQALEILAGGDEQRAEKIQLLFSRPYEANWLATFRPTR
;
A
#
# COMPACT_ATOMS: atom_id res chain seq x y z
N MET A 1 -5.91 18.88 13.90
CA MET A 1 -4.94 19.99 13.79
C MET A 1 -4.78 20.29 12.31
N PRO A 2 -5.05 21.51 11.84
CA PRO A 2 -4.78 21.88 10.46
C PRO A 2 -3.26 21.90 10.23
N ILE A 3 -2.85 21.49 9.04
CA ILE A 3 -1.46 21.59 8.59
C ILE A 3 -1.21 23.07 8.29
N PRO A 4 -0.08 23.68 8.69
CA PRO A 4 0.19 25.11 8.48
C PRO A 4 0.62 25.43 7.03
N LEU A 5 0.22 24.60 6.05
CA LEU A 5 0.50 24.76 4.62
C LEU A 5 -0.82 24.70 3.85
N ASP A 6 -0.93 25.48 2.78
CA ASP A 6 -2.04 25.36 1.85
C ASP A 6 -1.87 24.16 0.87
N ALA A 7 -2.89 23.87 0.08
CA ALA A 7 -2.88 22.70 -0.80
C ALA A 7 -1.75 22.75 -1.86
N PRO A 8 -1.50 23.89 -2.55
CA PRO A 8 -0.34 24.05 -3.42
C PRO A 8 1.01 23.80 -2.72
N GLU A 9 1.24 24.35 -1.53
CA GLU A 9 2.48 24.17 -0.79
C GLU A 9 2.70 22.69 -0.39
N VAL A 10 1.64 22.00 -0.01
CA VAL A 10 1.71 20.55 0.26
C VAL A 10 2.01 19.78 -1.03
N LEU A 11 1.36 20.12 -2.15
CA LEU A 11 1.62 19.45 -3.42
C LEU A 11 3.08 19.61 -3.86
N ASP A 12 3.61 20.84 -3.82
CA ASP A 12 5.01 21.11 -4.20
C ASP A 12 6.00 20.32 -3.34
N ARG A 13 5.72 20.20 -2.03
CA ARG A 13 6.56 19.42 -1.11
C ARG A 13 6.52 17.92 -1.42
N GLU A 14 5.35 17.37 -1.74
CA GLU A 14 5.16 15.92 -1.89
C GLU A 14 5.38 15.41 -3.33
N PHE A 15 5.30 16.29 -4.34
CA PHE A 15 5.21 15.90 -5.75
C PHE A 15 6.35 14.98 -6.21
N LEU A 16 7.61 15.34 -5.91
CA LEU A 16 8.76 14.55 -6.34
C LEU A 16 8.82 13.18 -5.66
N GLU A 17 8.46 13.12 -4.38
CA GLU A 17 8.43 11.89 -3.59
C GLU A 17 7.31 10.95 -4.07
N ILE A 18 6.12 11.49 -4.31
CA ILE A 18 4.99 10.73 -4.89
C ILE A 18 5.40 10.18 -6.25
N ARG A 19 5.98 11.01 -7.12
CA ARG A 19 6.44 10.59 -8.45
C ARG A 19 7.47 9.47 -8.37
N ALA A 20 8.46 9.57 -7.48
CA ALA A 20 9.47 8.54 -7.29
C ALA A 20 8.86 7.20 -6.86
N ARG A 21 7.93 7.23 -5.89
CA ARG A 21 7.22 6.04 -5.42
C ARG A 21 6.36 5.40 -6.49
N LEU A 22 5.64 6.18 -7.29
CA LEU A 22 4.85 5.68 -8.41
C LEU A 22 5.73 4.95 -9.44
N LEU A 23 6.88 5.54 -9.80
CA LEU A 23 7.85 4.89 -10.72
C LEU A 23 8.41 3.61 -10.12
N GLN A 24 8.72 3.59 -8.83
CA GLN A 24 9.24 2.41 -8.14
C GLN A 24 8.22 1.26 -8.14
N VAL A 25 6.95 1.56 -7.87
CA VAL A 25 5.86 0.57 -7.91
C VAL A 25 5.67 0.05 -9.33
N ALA A 26 5.57 0.92 -10.33
CA ALA A 26 5.44 0.54 -11.74
C ALA A 26 6.59 -0.36 -12.19
N ALA A 27 7.84 0.04 -11.94
CA ALA A 27 9.01 -0.76 -12.30
C ALA A 27 9.06 -2.13 -11.58
N SER A 28 8.45 -2.25 -10.40
CA SER A 28 8.36 -3.53 -9.69
C SER A 28 7.31 -4.45 -10.31
N LEU A 29 6.16 -3.90 -10.71
CA LEU A 29 5.11 -4.65 -11.42
C LEU A 29 5.61 -5.12 -12.79
N ASP A 30 6.28 -4.25 -13.54
CA ASP A 30 6.96 -4.57 -14.80
C ASP A 30 7.92 -5.77 -14.66
N ARG A 31 8.68 -5.82 -13.55
CA ARG A 31 9.60 -6.94 -13.30
C ARG A 31 8.87 -8.24 -12.99
N ILE A 32 7.74 -8.17 -12.29
CA ILE A 32 6.90 -9.35 -12.02
C ILE A 32 6.32 -9.88 -13.33
N GLU A 33 5.81 -9.02 -14.19
CA GLU A 33 5.22 -9.40 -15.48
C GLU A 33 6.26 -10.02 -16.44
N ARG A 34 7.52 -9.56 -16.39
CA ARG A 34 8.61 -10.10 -17.22
C ARG A 34 9.26 -11.37 -16.65
N ALA A 35 8.98 -11.74 -15.40
CA ALA A 35 9.57 -12.92 -14.79
C ALA A 35 8.91 -14.22 -15.28
N GLU A 36 9.64 -15.34 -15.23
CA GLU A 36 9.07 -16.65 -15.53
C GLU A 36 8.14 -17.13 -14.39
N GLY A 37 7.09 -17.87 -14.77
CA GLY A 37 6.09 -18.42 -13.85
C GLY A 37 4.77 -17.63 -13.84
N ALA A 38 3.80 -18.09 -13.04
CA ALA A 38 2.50 -17.45 -12.88
C ALA A 38 2.23 -17.13 -11.41
N VAL A 39 1.74 -15.92 -11.16
CA VAL A 39 1.39 -15.41 -9.82
C VAL A 39 -0.02 -14.81 -9.79
N ASP A 40 -0.83 -15.07 -10.82
CA ASP A 40 -2.17 -14.48 -10.96
C ASP A 40 -3.10 -14.85 -9.80
N ASP A 41 -2.92 -16.05 -9.24
CA ASP A 41 -3.67 -16.56 -8.09
C ASP A 41 -3.02 -16.19 -6.73
N ASP A 42 -1.90 -15.46 -6.72
CA ASP A 42 -1.26 -15.06 -5.48
C ASP A 42 -2.07 -13.93 -4.80
N PRO A 43 -2.60 -14.15 -3.58
CA PRO A 43 -3.42 -13.15 -2.91
C PRO A 43 -2.67 -11.86 -2.59
N ARG A 44 -1.33 -11.87 -2.56
CA ARG A 44 -0.52 -10.66 -2.39
C ARG A 44 -0.63 -9.75 -3.61
N LEU A 45 -0.66 -10.30 -4.82
CA LEU A 45 -0.82 -9.53 -6.04
C LEU A 45 -2.21 -8.88 -6.12
N MET A 46 -3.25 -9.61 -5.67
CA MET A 46 -4.60 -9.06 -5.53
C MET A 46 -4.64 -7.86 -4.56
N LYS A 47 -3.99 -7.98 -3.38
CA LYS A 47 -3.90 -6.87 -2.42
C LYS A 47 -3.15 -5.66 -2.99
N ILE A 48 -2.09 -5.87 -3.77
CA ILE A 48 -1.37 -4.77 -4.42
C ILE A 48 -2.29 -4.04 -5.41
N ARG A 49 -3.07 -4.77 -6.22
CA ARG A 49 -4.04 -4.16 -7.16
C ARG A 49 -5.10 -3.34 -6.41
N GLN A 50 -5.68 -3.88 -5.34
CA GLN A 50 -6.63 -3.17 -4.48
C GLN A 50 -6.03 -1.92 -3.82
N ALA A 51 -4.75 -1.97 -3.41
CA ALA A 51 -4.07 -0.80 -2.85
C ALA A 51 -3.92 0.32 -3.89
N LEU A 52 -3.68 -0.01 -5.16
CA LEU A 52 -3.61 0.97 -6.25
C LEU A 52 -4.97 1.62 -6.52
N GLU A 53 -6.05 0.86 -6.44
CA GLU A 53 -7.42 1.39 -6.53
C GLU A 53 -7.72 2.38 -5.39
N ILE A 54 -7.32 2.04 -4.15
CA ILE A 54 -7.44 2.96 -3.00
C ILE A 54 -6.64 4.26 -3.24
N LEU A 55 -5.43 4.15 -3.81
CA LEU A 55 -4.60 5.32 -4.10
C LEU A 55 -5.22 6.20 -5.20
N ALA A 56 -5.77 5.60 -6.25
CA ALA A 56 -6.40 6.30 -7.36
C ALA A 56 -7.76 6.92 -7.00
N GLY A 57 -8.44 6.37 -6.00
CA GLY A 57 -9.71 6.89 -5.50
C GLY A 57 -9.60 8.29 -4.88
N GLY A 58 -10.72 9.00 -4.84
CA GLY A 58 -10.84 10.33 -4.22
C GLY A 58 -11.01 10.33 -2.70
N ASP A 59 -10.99 9.16 -2.07
CA ASP A 59 -11.36 9.02 -0.67
C ASP A 59 -10.34 9.64 0.29
N GLU A 60 -10.86 10.16 1.40
CA GLU A 60 -10.07 10.49 2.58
C GLU A 60 -9.49 9.20 3.18
N GLN A 61 -8.38 9.33 3.94
CA GLN A 61 -7.79 8.23 4.74
C GLN A 61 -7.16 7.07 3.93
N ARG A 62 -6.63 7.33 2.72
CA ARG A 62 -5.92 6.33 1.89
C ARG A 62 -4.89 5.49 2.66
N ALA A 63 -4.10 6.14 3.52
CA ALA A 63 -3.09 5.46 4.34
C ALA A 63 -3.69 4.43 5.30
N GLU A 64 -4.79 4.75 5.98
CA GLU A 64 -5.49 3.84 6.89
C GLU A 64 -6.09 2.66 6.12
N LYS A 65 -6.73 2.93 4.98
CA LYS A 65 -7.32 1.88 4.14
C LYS A 65 -6.27 0.88 3.66
N ILE A 66 -5.11 1.38 3.21
CA ILE A 66 -3.98 0.52 2.80
C ILE A 66 -3.42 -0.24 4.02
N GLN A 67 -3.25 0.41 5.16
CA GLN A 67 -2.80 -0.24 6.39
C GLN A 67 -3.72 -1.41 6.78
N LEU A 68 -5.03 -1.21 6.76
CA LEU A 68 -6.02 -2.24 7.05
C LEU A 68 -6.00 -3.36 6.02
N LEU A 69 -5.88 -3.05 4.72
CA LEU A 69 -5.79 -4.04 3.65
C LEU A 69 -4.63 -5.03 3.85
N PHE A 70 -3.49 -4.56 4.37
CA PHE A 70 -2.32 -5.40 4.67
C PHE A 70 -2.29 -5.96 6.09
N SER A 71 -3.21 -5.55 6.97
CA SER A 71 -3.31 -6.05 8.34
C SER A 71 -3.95 -7.44 8.41
N ARG A 72 -3.64 -8.18 9.47
CA ARG A 72 -4.39 -9.37 9.88
C ARG A 72 -5.60 -8.93 10.71
N PRO A 73 -6.70 -9.71 10.72
CA PRO A 73 -7.78 -9.47 11.66
C PRO A 73 -7.23 -9.52 13.09
N TYR A 74 -7.79 -8.68 13.95
CA TYR A 74 -7.45 -8.74 15.37
C TYR A 74 -7.98 -10.05 15.96
N GLU A 75 -7.10 -10.85 16.54
CA GLU A 75 -7.44 -12.07 17.26
C GLU A 75 -7.41 -11.79 18.76
N ALA A 76 -8.56 -11.81 19.44
CA ALA A 76 -8.64 -11.50 20.87
C ALA A 76 -7.77 -12.45 21.74
N ASN A 77 -7.57 -13.69 21.27
CA ASN A 77 -6.76 -14.70 21.92
C ASN A 77 -5.31 -14.74 21.42
N TRP A 78 -4.83 -13.72 20.69
CA TRP A 78 -3.50 -13.73 20.04
C TRP A 78 -2.37 -14.16 20.98
N LEU A 79 -2.42 -13.78 22.27
CA LEU A 79 -1.40 -14.15 23.25
C LEU A 79 -1.28 -15.66 23.47
N ALA A 80 -2.40 -16.39 23.37
CA ALA A 80 -2.44 -17.84 23.52
C ALA A 80 -2.04 -18.56 22.21
N THR A 81 -2.32 -17.95 21.05
CA THR A 81 -2.07 -18.53 19.72
C THR A 81 -0.69 -18.18 19.14
N PHE A 82 -0.08 -17.09 19.61
CA PHE A 82 1.20 -16.61 19.08
C PHE A 82 2.36 -17.47 19.60
N ARG A 83 2.80 -18.42 18.78
CA ARG A 83 4.05 -19.17 19.00
C ARG A 83 5.16 -18.57 18.14
N PRO A 84 6.06 -17.74 18.70
CA PRO A 84 7.21 -17.28 17.94
C PRO A 84 8.13 -18.48 17.65
N THR A 85 8.21 -18.89 16.38
CA THR A 85 9.30 -19.74 15.90
C THR A 85 10.60 -18.95 16.01
N ARG A 86 11.56 -19.47 16.78
CA ARG A 86 12.95 -19.00 16.77
C ARG A 86 13.65 -19.37 15.47
#